data_AF-A0A914VS44-F1
#
_entry.id   AF-A0A914VS44-F1
#
_cell.length_a   1.000
_cell.length_b   1.000
_cell.length_c   1.000
_cell.angle_alpha   90.00
_cell.angle_beta   90.00
_cell.angle_gamma   90.00
#
_symmetry.space_group_name_H-M   'P 1'
#
loop_
_entity.id
_entity.type
_entity.pdbx_description
1 polymer ?
#
loop_
_entity_poly.entity_id
_entity_poly.type
_entity_poly.pdbx_seq_one_letter_code
_entity_poly.pdbx_strand_id
1 'polypeptide(L)'
;MSCLQDFTTPEQLEDGEMVHCKHCKANTPASKKLDIWRLPKILLVHLKRFVYVEKDRRWVKSLKLIDFPLHNFDPSEFIVNSEDKHLKYNCFAMANHYGAMGA
;
A
#
# COMPACT_ATOMS: atom_id res chain seq x y z
N MET A 1 -11.30 -1.42 -7.93
CA MET A 1 -10.56 -1.46 -6.67
C MET A 1 -9.51 -0.37 -6.68
N SER A 2 -9.55 0.52 -5.68
CA SER A 2 -8.63 1.65 -5.52
C SER A 2 -7.44 1.25 -4.65
N CYS A 3 -6.23 1.79 -4.92
CA CYS A 3 -5.02 1.35 -4.23
C CYS A 3 -5.03 1.57 -2.71
N LEU A 4 -5.71 2.62 -2.22
CA LEU A 4 -5.83 2.87 -0.77
C LEU A 4 -6.79 1.90 -0.09
N GLN A 5 -7.85 1.48 -0.79
CA GLN A 5 -8.75 0.45 -0.29
C GLN A 5 -8.00 -0.89 -0.15
N ASP A 6 -7.24 -1.27 -1.18
CA ASP A 6 -6.43 -2.51 -1.12
C ASP A 6 -5.40 -2.42 0.01
N PHE A 7 -4.77 -1.27 0.22
CA PHE A 7 -3.79 -1.07 1.29
C PHE A 7 -4.38 -1.19 2.70
N THR A 8 -5.66 -0.81 2.89
CA THR A 8 -6.33 -0.80 4.19
C THR A 8 -7.22 -2.03 4.45
N THR A 9 -7.34 -2.91 3.45
CA THR A 9 -8.07 -4.16 3.56
C THR A 9 -7.26 -5.18 4.38
N PRO A 10 -7.87 -5.88 5.35
CA PRO A 10 -7.20 -6.98 6.04
C PRO A 10 -6.76 -8.08 5.08
N GLU A 11 -5.50 -8.48 5.17
CA GLU A 11 -4.92 -9.62 4.44
C GLU A 11 -4.76 -10.82 5.37
N GLN A 12 -4.98 -12.03 4.87
CA GLN A 12 -4.60 -13.24 5.59
C GLN A 12 -3.12 -13.50 5.35
N LEU A 13 -2.39 -13.75 6.43
CA LEU A 13 -0.98 -14.13 6.34
C LEU A 13 -0.89 -15.56 5.80
N GLU A 14 0.03 -15.80 4.87
CA GLU A 14 0.25 -17.12 4.29
C GLU A 14 0.89 -18.08 5.31
N ASP A 15 0.91 -19.38 5.00
CA ASP A 15 1.42 -20.41 5.92
C ASP A 15 2.88 -20.16 6.36
N GLY A 16 3.70 -19.51 5.52
CA GLY A 16 5.06 -19.09 5.84
C GLY A 16 5.16 -17.87 6.77
N GLU A 17 4.06 -17.18 7.02
CA GLU A 17 3.95 -15.93 7.77
C GLU A 17 3.12 -16.07 9.05
N MET A 18 2.85 -17.30 9.50
CA MET A 18 2.10 -17.56 10.73
C MET A 18 2.70 -16.84 11.93
N VAL A 19 1.83 -16.30 12.78
CA VAL A 19 2.23 -15.50 13.95
C VAL A 19 2.26 -16.37 15.20
N HIS A 20 3.31 -16.25 16.00
CA HIS A 20 3.40 -16.94 17.27
C HIS A 20 2.44 -16.32 18.30
N CYS A 21 1.38 -17.06 18.64
CA CYS A 21 0.43 -16.64 19.65
C CYS A 21 0.94 -16.99 21.06
N LYS A 22 1.21 -15.97 21.89
CA LYS A 22 1.68 -16.14 23.27
C LYS A 22 0.69 -16.92 24.16
N HIS A 23 -0.61 -16.87 23.85
CA HIS A 23 -1.64 -17.60 24.59
C HIS A 23 -1.69 -19.08 24.18
N CYS A 24 -1.73 -19.37 22.88
CA CYS A 24 -1.76 -20.73 22.35
C CYS A 24 -0.41 -21.45 22.44
N LYS A 25 0.69 -20.70 22.61
CA LYS A 25 2.08 -21.18 22.56
C LYS A 25 2.43 -21.91 21.25
N ALA A 26 1.84 -21.46 20.15
CA ALA A 26 1.99 -22.06 18.83
C ALA A 26 1.94 -20.98 17.73
N ASN A 27 2.44 -21.31 16.55
CA ASN A 27 2.26 -20.50 15.35
C ASN A 27 0.84 -20.71 14.83
N THR A 28 0.09 -19.64 14.70
CA THR A 28 -1.33 -19.67 14.31
C THR A 28 -1.55 -18.82 13.06
N PRO A 29 -2.52 -19.19 12.20
CA PRO A 29 -3.02 -18.30 11.17
C PRO A 29 -3.45 -16.97 11.80
N ALA A 30 -3.14 -15.87 11.12
CA ALA A 30 -3.48 -14.54 11.57
C ALA A 30 -3.81 -13.65 10.37
N SER A 31 -4.65 -12.66 10.62
CA SER A 31 -4.88 -11.57 9.67
C SER A 31 -4.03 -10.37 10.05
N LYS A 32 -3.57 -9.65 9.04
CA LYS A 32 -2.84 -8.40 9.19
C LYS A 32 -3.64 -7.28 8.53
N LYS A 33 -3.74 -6.16 9.20
CA LYS A 33 -4.38 -4.96 8.67
C LYS A 33 -3.46 -3.78 8.87
N LEU A 34 -3.35 -2.93 7.85
CA LEU A 34 -2.67 -1.65 7.94
C LEU A 34 -3.72 -0.55 7.87
N ASP A 35 -3.67 0.38 8.81
CA ASP A 35 -4.56 1.53 8.87
C ASP A 35 -3.73 2.81 8.80
N ILE A 36 -4.28 3.86 8.17
CA ILE A 36 -3.63 5.17 8.15
C ILE A 36 -4.14 5.95 9.37
N TRP A 37 -3.28 6.10 10.37
CA TRP A 37 -3.65 6.81 11.59
C TRP A 37 -3.59 8.33 11.45
N ARG A 38 -2.53 8.85 10.82
CA ARG A 38 -2.26 10.30 10.68
C ARG A 38 -1.74 10.60 9.29
N LEU A 39 -2.10 11.79 8.81
CA LEU A 39 -1.65 12.33 7.54
C LEU A 39 -0.51 13.33 7.72
N PRO A 40 0.60 13.21 6.98
CA PRO A 40 1.71 14.16 7.04
C PRO A 40 1.44 15.41 6.20
N LYS A 41 2.08 16.55 6.53
CA LYS A 41 1.99 17.77 5.69
C LYS A 41 2.45 17.54 4.23
N ILE A 42 3.43 16.66 4.03
CA ILE A 42 3.91 16.23 2.71
C ILE A 42 3.67 14.73 2.61
N LEU A 43 2.78 14.31 1.72
CA LEU A 43 2.44 12.91 1.49
C LEU A 43 3.23 12.35 0.31
N LEU A 44 3.97 11.26 0.55
CA LEU A 44 4.63 10.49 -0.49
C LEU A 44 3.84 9.21 -0.74
N VAL A 45 3.39 9.01 -1.99
CA VAL A 45 2.70 7.78 -2.41
C VAL A 45 3.61 7.00 -3.34
N HIS A 46 4.08 5.84 -2.88
CA HIS A 46 4.87 4.92 -3.70
C HIS A 46 3.97 3.83 -4.29
N LEU A 47 3.86 3.81 -5.62
CA LEU A 47 3.20 2.72 -6.34
C LEU A 47 4.13 1.52 -6.43
N LYS A 48 3.79 0.41 -5.73
CA LYS A 48 4.52 -0.87 -5.79
C LYS A 48 4.35 -1.53 -7.17
N ARG A 49 5.09 -1.04 -8.16
CA ARG A 49 4.98 -1.50 -9.56
C ARG A 49 5.82 -2.73 -9.86
N PHE A 50 6.83 -3.05 -9.06
CA PHE A 50 7.70 -4.20 -9.33
C PHE A 50 7.24 -5.39 -8.49
N VAL A 51 6.98 -6.50 -9.17
CA VAL A 51 6.60 -7.78 -8.56
C VAL A 51 7.59 -8.83 -9.02
N TYR A 52 8.06 -9.65 -8.08
CA TYR A 52 8.90 -10.78 -8.40
C TYR A 52 8.03 -11.95 -8.87
N VAL A 53 8.27 -12.44 -10.08
CA VAL A 53 7.54 -13.58 -10.64
C VAL A 53 8.44 -14.80 -10.50
N GLU A 54 8.11 -15.69 -9.56
CA GLU A 54 8.94 -16.86 -9.23
C GLU A 54 9.15 -17.79 -10.43
N LYS A 55 8.10 -18.03 -11.23
CA LYS A 55 8.13 -18.85 -12.43
C LYS A 55 9.20 -18.39 -13.43
N ASP A 56 9.34 -17.08 -13.57
CA ASP A 56 10.28 -16.45 -14.52
C ASP A 56 11.60 -16.05 -13.85
N ARG A 57 11.73 -16.23 -12.53
CA ARG A 57 12.86 -15.80 -11.70
C ARG A 57 13.33 -14.36 -11.97
N ARG A 58 12.38 -13.45 -12.21
CA ARG A 58 12.68 -12.06 -12.55
C ARG A 58 11.66 -11.10 -11.97
N TRP A 59 12.08 -9.84 -11.85
CA TRP A 59 11.18 -8.74 -11.53
C TRP A 59 10.46 -8.25 -12.78
N VAL A 60 9.14 -8.16 -12.69
CA VAL A 60 8.28 -7.63 -13.74
C VAL A 60 7.67 -6.33 -13.26
N LYS A 61 7.73 -5.30 -14.11
CA LYS A 61 7.10 -4.02 -13.85
C LYS A 61 5.64 -4.05 -14.31
N SER A 62 4.73 -3.83 -13.39
CA SER A 62 3.31 -3.60 -13.67
C SER A 62 3.12 -2.31 -14.45
N LEU A 63 2.55 -2.46 -15.65
CA LEU A 63 2.16 -1.37 -16.54
C LEU A 63 0.71 -0.91 -16.29
N LYS A 64 0.08 -1.35 -15.19
CA LYS A 64 -1.28 -0.95 -14.84
C LYS A 64 -1.37 0.58 -14.78
N LEU A 65 -2.31 1.12 -15.56
CA LEU A 65 -2.66 2.53 -15.51
C LEU A 65 -3.32 2.82 -14.17
N ILE A 66 -2.84 3.87 -13.50
CA ILE A 66 -3.39 4.36 -12.24
C ILE A 66 -3.83 5.78 -12.52
N ASP A 67 -5.13 6.00 -12.37
CA ASP A 67 -5.68 7.34 -12.34
C ASP A 67 -5.54 7.91 -10.93
N PHE A 68 -5.07 9.15 -10.83
CA PHE A 68 -4.91 9.86 -9.57
C PHE A 68 -5.11 11.36 -9.79
N PRO A 69 -5.76 12.05 -8.85
CA PRO A 69 -6.00 13.48 -9.00
C PRO A 69 -4.70 14.28 -8.79
N LEU A 70 -4.44 15.23 -9.69
CA LEU A 70 -3.36 16.21 -9.52
C LEU A 70 -3.70 17.28 -8.46
N HIS A 71 -4.98 17.53 -8.24
CA HIS A 71 -5.47 18.55 -7.31
C HIS A 71 -6.59 18.02 -6.43
N ASN A 72 -6.69 18.55 -5.21
CA ASN A 72 -7.75 18.24 -4.25
C ASN A 72 -7.90 16.74 -3.94
N PHE A 73 -6.79 16.00 -3.90
CA PHE A 73 -6.80 14.62 -3.44
C PHE A 73 -7.24 14.55 -1.98
N ASP A 74 -8.33 13.84 -1.72
CA ASP A 74 -8.93 13.70 -0.39
C ASP A 74 -8.88 12.22 0.06
N PRO A 75 -7.91 11.84 0.93
CA PRO A 75 -7.79 10.49 1.44
C PRO A 75 -8.59 10.24 2.73
N SER A 76 -9.48 11.17 3.14
CA SER A 76 -10.10 11.16 4.48
C SER A 76 -10.92 9.91 4.81
N GLU A 77 -11.44 9.21 3.80
CA GLU A 77 -12.15 7.93 3.95
C GLU A 77 -11.26 6.84 4.55
N PHE A 78 -9.94 6.90 4.32
CA PHE A 78 -8.98 5.88 4.71
C PHE A 78 -8.26 6.21 6.03
N ILE A 79 -8.62 7.32 6.69
CA ILE A 79 -7.98 7.79 7.92
C ILE A 79 -8.81 7.39 9.14
N VAL A 80 -8.17 6.68 10.06
CA VAL A 80 -8.84 6.21 11.29
C VAL A 80 -9.02 7.36 12.29
N ASN A 81 -8.00 8.19 12.49
CA ASN A 81 -8.11 9.36 13.37
C ASN A 81 -8.96 10.46 12.73
N SER A 82 -9.90 11.04 13.50
CA SER A 82 -10.83 12.06 13.00
C SER A 82 -10.22 13.46 12.86
N GLU A 83 -9.14 13.76 13.60
CA GLU A 83 -8.55 15.12 13.64
C GLU A 83 -7.95 15.57 12.30
N ASP A 84 -7.55 14.63 11.43
CA ASP A 84 -6.85 14.90 10.18
C ASP A 84 -7.76 14.77 8.92
N LYS A 85 -9.07 14.58 9.09
CA LYS A 85 -10.04 14.32 7.98
C LYS A 85 -10.37 15.53 7.09
N HIS A 86 -9.56 16.59 7.16
CA HIS A 86 -9.73 17.80 6.37
C HIS A 86 -8.55 18.08 5.45
N LEU A 87 -7.49 17.26 5.51
CA LEU A 87 -6.29 17.47 4.72
C LEU A 87 -6.50 16.99 3.28
N LYS A 88 -6.40 17.95 2.35
CA LYS A 88 -6.39 17.69 0.91
C LYS A 88 -5.01 17.98 0.33
N TYR A 89 -4.62 17.21 -0.67
CA TYR A 89 -3.31 17.29 -1.28
C TYR A 89 -3.39 17.70 -2.76
N ASN A 90 -2.42 18.50 -3.17
CA ASN A 90 -2.11 18.73 -4.58
C ASN A 90 -0.79 18.04 -4.90
N CYS A 91 -0.73 17.36 -6.05
CA CYS A 91 0.50 16.78 -6.56
C CYS A 91 1.45 17.89 -7.00
N PHE A 92 2.66 17.91 -6.46
CA PHE A 92 3.69 18.88 -6.85
C PHE A 92 4.91 18.21 -7.52
N ALA A 93 5.04 16.89 -7.42
CA ALA A 93 6.13 16.14 -8.02
C ALA A 93 5.70 14.70 -8.36
N MET A 94 6.26 14.17 -9.45
CA MET A 94 6.07 12.80 -9.89
C MET A 94 7.41 12.19 -10.31
N ALA A 95 7.75 11.04 -9.74
CA ALA A 95 8.91 10.26 -10.15
C ALA A 95 8.48 9.22 -11.19
N ASN A 96 8.73 9.51 -12.47
CA ASN A 96 8.43 8.59 -13.56
C ASN A 96 9.58 7.61 -13.76
N HIS A 97 9.26 6.33 -13.94
CA HIS A 97 10.21 5.30 -14.33
C HIS A 97 9.81 4.76 -15.69
N TYR A 98 10.78 4.64 -16.60
CA TYR A 98 10.62 4.00 -17.92
C TYR A 98 11.53 2.76 -18.00
N GLY A 99 11.19 1.78 -18.84
CA GLY A 99 11.93 0.52 -18.88
C GLY A 99 11.68 -0.41 -17.69
N ALA A 100 12.56 -1.42 -17.55
CA ALA A 100 12.50 -2.49 -16.57
C ALA A 100 13.44 -2.24 -15.37
N MET A 101 13.33 -3.09 -14.34
CA MET A 101 14.18 -3.00 -13.15
C MET A 101 15.61 -3.48 -13.49
N GLY A 102 16.63 -2.68 -13.17
CA GLY A 102 18.05 -3.04 -13.36
C GLY A 102 18.54 -2.97 -14.81
N ALA A 103 17.90 -2.14 -15.65
CA ALA A 103 18.44 -1.74 -16.94
C ALA A 103 19.66 -0.81 -16.77
#